data_AF-W9RAG5-F1
#
_entry.id   AF-W9RAG5-F1
#
_cell.length_a   1.000
_cell.length_b   1.000
_cell.length_c   1.000
_cell.angle_alpha   90.00
_cell.angle_beta   90.00
_cell.angle_gamma   90.00
#
_symmetry.space_group_name_H-M   'P 1'
#
loop_
_entity.id
_entity.type
_entity.pdbx_description
1 polymer ?
#
loop_
_entity_poly.entity_id
_entity_poly.type
_entity_poly.pdbx_seq_one_letter_code
_entity_poly.pdbx_strand_id
1 'polypeptide(L)'
;MTAQVTWGVEKEYRMVRGTSKSKLDLKESQFKIPPVKQNPFNKIIGIHLDLFDTIFFSTLPQTESGLRMYLVESKGGAVACMLLALFFLGTWPAILTLLERRGRLPQHTYLDYSITNLLAAVLIAFTFGQIGESTPDKPNFLTQLSQYNWPSVMFAMGGGVVLSLGNLSTQYAWAFVGLSVTEVITSSVTVVIGTTLNYFLDDKINRAEILFPGVGCFLIAVCLASAVHPSNAADNKAKLQNLASEQKEGETSYLFPQHWPFSFGLEDLEYGTVSSTKAKHGTAEFLVQLEKRRAIKVFGKSTFIGLAITFFAGVCFSLFSPAFNLATNDQWHTLNDGVPHLVVYTAFFYFSVSCFVLAIILNITFLYYPVLNLPKTSFKAYLNDWNGRGWAFLAGLLCGFGNGLQFMGGQAAGYAAADAVQALPLVSTFWGILLFGEYRKSSRRTCILLISMLSMFIVAVGVLMASSGHRK
;
A
#
# COMPACT_ATOMS: atom_id res chain seq x y z
N MET A 1 -54.44 4.97 -4.64
CA MET A 1 -55.70 5.75 -4.79
C MET A 1 -55.52 7.03 -3.99
N THR A 2 -55.08 8.10 -4.69
CA THR A 2 -55.86 9.33 -5.01
C THR A 2 -55.94 10.27 -3.79
N ALA A 3 -55.67 11.58 -3.82
CA ALA A 3 -55.20 12.57 -4.79
C ALA A 3 -54.71 13.76 -3.91
N GLN A 4 -53.58 14.43 -4.13
CA GLN A 4 -53.33 15.55 -5.06
C GLN A 4 -54.27 16.78 -4.91
N VAL A 5 -53.65 17.98 -5.00
CA VAL A 5 -54.20 19.31 -5.42
C VAL A 5 -54.81 20.19 -4.29
N THR A 6 -54.62 21.51 -4.11
CA THR A 6 -53.71 22.62 -4.52
C THR A 6 -54.25 23.92 -3.83
N TRP A 7 -53.41 24.81 -3.26
CA TRP A 7 -53.17 26.26 -3.61
C TRP A 7 -54.13 27.38 -3.10
N GLY A 8 -53.51 28.54 -2.78
CA GLY A 8 -54.10 29.89 -2.62
C GLY A 8 -53.71 30.57 -1.29
N VAL A 9 -52.70 31.44 -1.15
CA VAL A 9 -52.49 32.83 -1.65
C VAL A 9 -53.63 33.80 -1.29
N GLU A 10 -53.41 34.73 -0.34
CA GLU A 10 -53.69 36.18 -0.52
C GLU A 10 -53.13 37.04 0.65
N LYS A 11 -52.24 37.97 0.26
CA LYS A 11 -51.87 39.32 0.75
C LYS A 11 -52.27 39.82 2.15
N GLU A 12 -51.29 40.49 2.78
CA GLU A 12 -51.52 41.78 3.43
C GLU A 12 -50.45 42.80 3.00
N TYR A 13 -50.91 43.95 2.48
CA TYR A 13 -50.14 45.11 2.04
C TYR A 13 -50.31 46.24 3.05
N ARG A 14 -49.22 46.87 3.51
CA ARG A 14 -49.23 48.31 3.80
C ARG A 14 -47.87 48.94 3.53
N MET A 15 -47.90 49.84 2.54
CA MET A 15 -46.83 50.75 2.15
C MET A 15 -46.60 51.85 3.19
N VAL A 16 -45.34 52.24 3.37
CA VAL A 16 -44.94 53.64 3.59
C VAL A 16 -43.90 54.01 2.53
N ARG A 17 -44.21 55.05 1.76
CA ARG A 17 -43.35 55.64 0.72
C ARG A 17 -42.24 56.49 1.36
N GLY A 18 -41.03 56.38 0.81
CA GLY A 18 -39.92 57.31 1.05
C GLY A 18 -38.81 57.06 0.04
N THR A 19 -38.84 57.79 -1.07
CA THR A 19 -37.90 57.73 -2.18
C THR A 19 -36.52 58.30 -1.83
N SER A 20 -35.45 57.53 -2.01
CA SER A 20 -34.18 58.03 -2.55
C SER A 20 -33.37 56.88 -3.15
N LYS A 21 -32.92 57.07 -4.39
CA LYS A 21 -32.13 56.13 -5.17
C LYS A 21 -30.70 56.07 -4.62
N SER A 22 -30.26 54.89 -4.19
CA SER A 22 -28.85 54.51 -4.24
C SER A 22 -28.73 53.05 -4.65
N LYS A 23 -28.19 52.82 -5.85
CA LYS A 23 -27.76 51.50 -6.32
C LYS A 23 -26.74 50.95 -5.31
N LEU A 24 -27.07 49.85 -4.65
CA LEU A 24 -26.13 49.02 -3.91
C LEU A 24 -26.13 47.67 -4.62
N ASP A 25 -25.11 47.51 -5.47
CA ASP A 25 -24.77 46.24 -6.09
C ASP A 25 -24.39 45.24 -5.00
N LEU A 26 -25.29 44.28 -4.74
CA LEU A 26 -24.98 43.05 -4.02
C LEU A 26 -24.05 42.22 -4.91
N LYS A 27 -22.73 42.37 -4.70
CA LYS A 27 -21.76 41.39 -5.17
C LYS A 27 -22.01 40.08 -4.43
N GLU A 28 -22.60 39.10 -5.13
CA GLU A 28 -22.46 37.70 -4.78
C GLU A 28 -20.97 37.37 -4.65
N SER A 29 -20.51 37.15 -3.43
CA SER A 29 -19.21 36.53 -3.18
C SER A 29 -19.30 35.08 -3.61
N GLN A 30 -19.03 34.81 -4.88
CA GLN A 30 -18.73 33.46 -5.34
C GLN A 30 -17.56 32.93 -4.53
N PHE A 31 -17.84 31.97 -3.65
CA PHE A 31 -16.85 31.16 -2.96
C PHE A 31 -16.19 30.26 -4.02
N LYS A 32 -15.24 30.83 -4.76
CA LYS A 32 -14.39 30.12 -5.71
C LYS A 32 -13.51 29.16 -4.91
N ILE A 33 -13.91 27.90 -4.83
CA ILE A 33 -13.01 26.80 -4.49
C ILE A 33 -11.83 26.91 -5.45
N PRO A 34 -10.59 27.10 -4.98
CA PRO A 34 -9.45 27.22 -5.88
C PRO A 34 -9.36 25.93 -6.70
N PRO A 35 -9.10 26.00 -8.01
CA PRO A 35 -8.97 24.80 -8.82
C PRO A 35 -7.83 23.96 -8.26
N VAL A 36 -8.16 22.73 -7.85
CA VAL A 36 -7.17 21.72 -7.52
C VAL A 36 -6.33 21.52 -8.77
N LYS A 37 -5.11 22.06 -8.80
CA LYS A 37 -4.14 21.72 -9.84
C LYS A 37 -4.04 20.20 -9.87
N GLN A 38 -4.54 19.57 -10.93
CA GLN A 38 -4.42 18.12 -11.12
C GLN A 38 -2.94 17.76 -11.00
N ASN A 39 -2.61 17.04 -9.92
CA ASN A 39 -1.30 16.49 -9.73
C ASN A 39 -1.07 15.46 -10.86
N PRO A 40 0.08 15.44 -11.56
CA PRO A 40 0.40 14.37 -12.52
C PRO A 40 0.16 12.97 -11.94
N PHE A 41 0.29 12.81 -10.62
CA PHE A 41 -0.08 11.61 -9.88
C PHE A 41 -1.56 11.20 -10.04
N ASN A 42 -2.50 12.14 -9.90
CA ASN A 42 -3.94 11.85 -10.07
C ASN A 42 -4.27 11.47 -11.52
N LYS A 43 -3.54 12.04 -12.48
CA LYS A 43 -3.71 11.73 -13.90
C LYS A 43 -3.20 10.32 -14.22
N ILE A 44 -2.03 9.94 -13.71
CA ILE A 44 -1.46 8.60 -13.90
C ILE A 44 -2.36 7.55 -13.23
N ILE A 45 -2.78 7.78 -11.98
CA ILE A 45 -3.71 6.87 -11.28
C ILE A 45 -5.05 6.77 -12.03
N GLY A 46 -5.61 7.88 -12.50
CA GLY A 46 -6.85 7.89 -13.28
C GLY A 46 -6.73 7.05 -14.56
N ILE A 47 -5.66 7.22 -15.33
CA ILE A 47 -5.40 6.42 -16.54
C ILE A 47 -5.30 4.92 -16.21
N HIS A 48 -4.71 4.55 -15.07
CA HIS A 48 -4.60 3.15 -14.67
C HIS A 48 -5.89 2.56 -14.11
N LEU A 49 -6.72 3.35 -13.43
CA LEU A 49 -8.07 2.95 -13.02
C LEU A 49 -8.98 2.78 -14.24
N ASP A 50 -8.89 3.67 -15.23
CA ASP A 50 -9.59 3.51 -16.51
C ASP A 50 -9.08 2.28 -17.28
N LEU A 51 -7.77 2.00 -17.21
CA LEU A 51 -7.18 0.79 -17.79
C LEU A 51 -7.63 -0.47 -17.03
N PHE A 52 -7.77 -0.39 -15.70
CA PHE A 52 -8.35 -1.45 -14.87
C PHE A 52 -9.79 -1.71 -15.30
N ASP A 53 -10.64 -0.69 -15.33
CA ASP A 53 -12.03 -0.82 -15.79
C ASP A 53 -12.10 -1.35 -17.23
N THR A 54 -11.24 -0.86 -18.11
CA THR A 54 -11.19 -1.33 -19.51
C THR A 54 -10.76 -2.79 -19.56
N ILE A 55 -9.66 -3.21 -18.94
CA ILE A 55 -9.19 -4.60 -18.98
C ILE A 55 -10.21 -5.55 -18.32
N PHE A 56 -10.85 -5.10 -17.24
CA PHE A 56 -11.71 -5.96 -16.42
C PHE A 56 -13.14 -6.06 -16.97
N PHE A 57 -13.70 -4.98 -17.53
CA PHE A 57 -15.03 -4.99 -18.15
C PHE A 57 -15.01 -5.32 -19.65
N SER A 58 -13.92 -5.08 -20.39
CA SER A 58 -13.84 -5.45 -21.83
C SER A 58 -13.43 -6.90 -22.09
N THR A 59 -12.96 -7.63 -21.08
CA THR A 59 -12.65 -9.07 -21.18
C THR A 59 -13.81 -9.97 -20.79
N LEU A 60 -14.99 -9.42 -20.48
CA LEU A 60 -16.23 -10.19 -20.39
C LEU A 60 -16.60 -10.68 -21.80
N PRO A 61 -16.50 -11.99 -22.10
CA PRO A 61 -16.92 -12.48 -23.39
C PRO A 61 -18.44 -12.38 -23.46
N GLN A 62 -18.97 -11.59 -24.39
CA GLN A 62 -20.32 -11.79 -24.88
C GLN A 62 -20.30 -13.00 -25.82
N THR A 63 -20.40 -14.19 -25.25
CA THR A 63 -20.70 -15.41 -26.00
C THR A 63 -21.95 -16.04 -25.41
N GLU A 64 -22.97 -16.20 -26.25
CA GLU A 64 -24.18 -16.97 -25.99
C GLU A 64 -23.83 -18.41 -25.64
N SER A 65 -23.76 -18.73 -24.34
CA SER A 65 -24.04 -20.02 -23.69
C SER A 65 -23.40 -20.01 -22.29
N GLY A 66 -24.23 -20.11 -21.25
CA GLY A 66 -23.86 -20.36 -19.84
C GLY A 66 -22.63 -19.62 -19.29
N LEU A 67 -22.82 -18.49 -18.61
CA LEU A 67 -21.73 -17.80 -17.90
C LEU A 67 -21.11 -18.74 -16.86
N ARG A 68 -19.86 -19.15 -17.10
CA ARG A 68 -19.00 -19.88 -16.15
C ARG A 68 -18.45 -18.94 -15.09
N MET A 69 -18.07 -19.48 -13.93
CA MET A 69 -17.34 -18.70 -12.93
C MET A 69 -16.05 -18.20 -13.57
N TYR A 70 -15.73 -16.91 -13.41
CA TYR A 70 -14.48 -16.39 -13.94
C TYR A 70 -13.35 -16.97 -13.11
N LEU A 71 -12.86 -18.13 -13.51
CA LEU A 71 -11.64 -18.70 -13.00
C LEU A 71 -10.56 -18.36 -14.02
N VAL A 72 -9.41 -17.91 -13.54
CA VAL A 72 -8.27 -17.63 -14.42
C VAL A 72 -7.72 -18.98 -14.90
N GLU A 73 -8.27 -19.52 -15.97
CA GLU A 73 -7.87 -20.84 -16.49
C GLU A 73 -6.68 -20.74 -17.45
N SER A 74 -6.45 -19.58 -18.05
CA SER A 74 -5.34 -19.40 -18.99
C SER A 74 -4.06 -18.92 -18.30
N LYS A 75 -2.92 -19.49 -18.72
CA LYS A 75 -1.59 -19.03 -18.30
C LYS A 75 -1.38 -17.54 -18.58
N GLY A 76 -1.88 -17.04 -19.71
CA GLY A 76 -1.83 -15.61 -20.06
C GLY A 76 -2.64 -14.74 -19.10
N GLY A 77 -3.86 -15.17 -18.74
CA GLY A 77 -4.69 -14.49 -17.75
C GLY A 77 -4.04 -14.45 -16.37
N ALA A 78 -3.38 -15.54 -15.96
CA ALA A 78 -2.68 -15.60 -14.68
C ALA A 78 -1.52 -14.62 -14.62
N VAL A 79 -0.70 -14.56 -15.68
CA VAL A 79 0.39 -13.59 -15.80
C VAL A 79 -0.13 -12.15 -15.79
N ALA A 80 -1.22 -11.87 -16.50
CA ALA A 80 -1.85 -10.55 -16.49
C ALA A 80 -2.34 -10.14 -15.09
N CYS A 81 -3.00 -11.05 -14.37
CA CYS A 81 -3.42 -10.82 -12.98
C CYS A 81 -2.23 -10.53 -12.07
N MET A 82 -1.15 -11.31 -12.17
CA MET A 82 0.05 -11.10 -11.36
C MET A 82 0.76 -9.77 -11.68
N LEU A 83 0.87 -9.38 -12.96
CA LEU A 83 1.48 -8.08 -13.32
C LEU A 83 0.65 -6.89 -12.83
N LEU A 84 -0.68 -6.98 -12.91
CA LEU A 84 -1.59 -5.97 -12.39
C LEU A 84 -1.55 -5.92 -10.85
N ALA A 85 -1.49 -7.08 -10.19
CA ALA A 85 -1.29 -7.19 -8.75
C ALA A 85 0.02 -6.52 -8.30
N LEU A 86 1.13 -6.77 -9.00
CA LEU A 86 2.42 -6.15 -8.72
C LEU A 86 2.33 -4.62 -8.77
N PHE A 87 1.64 -4.07 -9.77
CA PHE A 87 1.42 -2.63 -9.88
C PHE A 87 0.61 -2.07 -8.71
N PHE A 88 -0.51 -2.71 -8.35
CA PHE A 88 -1.35 -2.27 -7.24
C PHE A 88 -0.65 -2.39 -5.88
N LEU A 89 -0.03 -3.55 -5.63
CA LEU A 89 0.66 -3.86 -4.39
C LEU A 89 1.92 -3.02 -4.18
N GLY A 90 2.60 -2.59 -5.25
CA GLY A 90 3.71 -1.65 -5.13
C GLY A 90 3.30 -0.16 -5.09
N THR A 91 2.03 0.16 -5.35
CA THR A 91 1.55 1.55 -5.35
C THR A 91 0.97 1.99 -4.00
N TRP A 92 0.20 1.13 -3.32
CA TRP A 92 -0.39 1.49 -2.02
C TRP A 92 0.62 1.89 -0.92
N PRO A 93 1.83 1.28 -0.81
CA PRO A 93 2.84 1.68 0.17
C PRO A 93 3.29 3.14 -0.02
N ALA A 94 3.42 3.57 -1.28
CA ALA A 94 3.78 4.94 -1.61
C ALA A 94 2.70 5.93 -1.20
N ILE A 95 1.42 5.57 -1.33
CA ILE A 95 0.31 6.44 -0.90
C ILE A 95 0.30 6.60 0.62
N LEU A 96 0.49 5.53 1.39
CA LEU A 96 0.54 5.61 2.84
C LEU A 96 1.77 6.40 3.32
N THR A 97 2.93 6.19 2.69
CA THR A 97 4.14 6.98 2.94
C THR A 97 3.90 8.47 2.65
N LEU A 98 3.17 8.81 1.59
CA LEU A 98 2.81 10.20 1.27
C LEU A 98 1.94 10.83 2.37
N LEU A 99 1.00 10.07 2.93
CA LEU A 99 0.12 10.54 4.01
C LEU A 99 0.90 10.77 5.31
N GLU A 100 1.80 9.85 5.68
CA GLU A 100 2.70 10.00 6.82
C GLU A 100 3.57 11.25 6.68
N ARG A 101 4.20 11.45 5.51
CA ARG A 101 5.02 12.63 5.21
C ARG A 101 4.23 13.94 5.17
N ARG A 102 2.90 13.88 5.02
CA ARG A 102 1.99 15.03 5.12
C ARG A 102 1.55 15.32 6.55
N GLY A 103 1.91 14.47 7.51
CA GLY A 103 1.56 14.62 8.92
C GLY A 103 0.26 13.92 9.33
N ARG A 104 -0.38 13.15 8.43
CA ARG A 104 -1.55 12.34 8.83
C ARG A 104 -1.06 11.19 9.70
N LEU A 105 -1.75 10.96 10.82
CA LEU A 105 -1.37 9.92 11.76
C LEU A 105 -1.48 8.51 11.11
N PRO A 106 -0.46 7.64 11.28
CA PRO A 106 -0.47 6.28 10.74
C PRO A 106 -1.72 5.49 11.14
N GLN A 107 -2.15 5.60 12.40
CA GLN A 107 -3.30 4.88 12.92
C GLN A 107 -4.63 5.33 12.29
N HIS A 108 -4.82 6.63 12.02
CA HIS A 108 -6.00 7.11 11.29
C HIS A 108 -5.98 6.61 9.84
N THR A 109 -4.80 6.65 9.24
CA THR A 109 -4.57 6.22 7.86
C THR A 109 -4.84 4.73 7.69
N TYR A 110 -4.37 3.90 8.62
CA TYR A 110 -4.50 2.45 8.53
C TYR A 110 -5.94 1.98 8.79
N LEU A 111 -6.69 2.66 9.67
CA LEU A 111 -8.12 2.41 9.84
C LEU A 111 -8.89 2.62 8.52
N ASP A 112 -8.69 3.76 7.87
CA ASP A 112 -9.33 4.06 6.57
C ASP A 112 -8.92 3.02 5.49
N TYR A 113 -7.61 2.71 5.41
CA TYR A 113 -7.07 1.69 4.51
C TYR A 113 -7.70 0.30 4.75
N SER A 114 -7.87 -0.11 6.01
CA SER A 114 -8.39 -1.44 6.35
C SER A 114 -9.85 -1.63 5.92
N ILE A 115 -10.66 -0.57 6.02
CA ILE A 115 -12.08 -0.58 5.62
C ILE A 115 -12.20 -0.87 4.12
N THR A 116 -11.46 -0.14 3.29
CA THR A 116 -11.56 -0.32 1.84
C THR A 116 -10.80 -1.54 1.32
N ASN A 117 -9.78 -2.00 2.05
CA ASN A 117 -9.16 -3.29 1.79
C ASN A 117 -10.17 -4.45 1.96
N LEU A 118 -10.95 -4.44 3.04
CA LEU A 118 -12.05 -5.39 3.22
C LEU A 118 -13.14 -5.20 2.15
N LEU A 119 -13.50 -3.96 1.82
CA LEU A 119 -14.50 -3.67 0.78
C LEU A 119 -14.12 -4.29 -0.56
N ALA A 120 -12.85 -4.19 -0.99
CA ALA A 120 -12.39 -4.82 -2.23
C ALA A 120 -12.56 -6.34 -2.20
N ALA A 121 -12.27 -7.00 -1.06
CA ALA A 121 -12.49 -8.43 -0.91
C ALA A 121 -13.98 -8.81 -0.94
N VAL A 122 -14.85 -8.02 -0.31
CA VAL A 122 -16.31 -8.19 -0.38
C VAL A 122 -16.78 -8.05 -1.83
N LEU A 123 -16.32 -7.02 -2.55
CA LEU A 123 -16.68 -6.82 -3.96
C LEU A 123 -16.25 -8.03 -4.81
N ILE A 124 -15.01 -8.51 -4.63
CA ILE A 124 -14.52 -9.69 -5.35
C ILE A 124 -15.35 -10.94 -5.02
N ALA A 125 -15.66 -11.18 -3.75
CA ALA A 125 -16.42 -12.35 -3.32
C ALA A 125 -17.86 -12.36 -3.84
N PHE A 126 -18.54 -11.21 -3.83
CA PHE A 126 -19.92 -11.08 -4.32
C PHE A 126 -20.03 -10.92 -5.84
N THR A 127 -18.92 -10.69 -6.53
CA THR A 127 -18.87 -10.65 -8.01
C THR A 127 -18.27 -11.95 -8.56
N PHE A 128 -16.96 -12.07 -8.59
CA PHE A 128 -16.25 -13.24 -9.11
C PHE A 128 -16.56 -14.53 -8.36
N GLY A 129 -16.83 -14.43 -7.05
CA GLY A 129 -17.25 -15.57 -6.24
C GLY A 129 -18.70 -16.02 -6.47
N GLN A 130 -19.51 -15.26 -7.21
CA GLN A 130 -20.94 -15.56 -7.47
C GLN A 130 -21.27 -15.78 -8.94
N ILE A 131 -20.52 -15.14 -9.84
CA ILE A 131 -20.63 -15.39 -11.27
C ILE A 131 -20.28 -16.87 -11.51
N GLY A 132 -21.09 -17.59 -12.29
CA GLY A 132 -20.84 -18.99 -12.63
C GLY A 132 -21.87 -20.01 -12.12
N GLU A 133 -21.90 -21.18 -12.76
CA GLU A 133 -22.65 -22.33 -12.24
C GLU A 133 -21.97 -22.91 -11.00
N SER A 134 -22.72 -22.98 -9.90
CA SER A 134 -22.27 -23.64 -8.67
C SER A 134 -22.34 -25.15 -8.86
N THR A 135 -21.21 -25.84 -8.86
CA THR A 135 -21.14 -27.30 -8.89
C THR A 135 -20.84 -27.87 -7.50
N PRO A 136 -21.10 -29.16 -7.23
CA PRO A 136 -20.74 -29.79 -5.96
C PRO A 136 -19.24 -29.68 -5.63
N ASP A 137 -18.38 -29.78 -6.64
CA ASP A 137 -16.92 -29.71 -6.48
C ASP A 137 -16.37 -28.27 -6.43
N LYS A 138 -17.12 -27.30 -6.98
CA LYS A 138 -16.77 -25.87 -7.01
C LYS A 138 -17.99 -25.03 -6.65
N PRO A 139 -18.37 -25.01 -5.36
CA PRO A 139 -19.50 -24.22 -4.91
C PRO A 139 -19.20 -22.73 -5.01
N ASN A 140 -20.23 -21.94 -5.37
CA ASN A 140 -20.12 -20.48 -5.34
C ASN A 140 -19.97 -19.97 -3.90
N PHE A 141 -19.44 -18.76 -3.74
CA PHE A 141 -19.13 -18.13 -2.44
C PHE A 141 -20.26 -18.27 -1.39
N LEU A 142 -21.49 -17.84 -1.69
CA LEU A 142 -22.63 -17.93 -0.76
C LEU A 142 -22.96 -19.37 -0.36
N THR A 143 -22.89 -20.32 -1.29
CA THR A 143 -23.07 -21.75 -0.99
C THR A 143 -21.96 -22.25 -0.07
N GLN A 144 -20.74 -21.77 -0.26
CA GLN A 144 -19.58 -22.20 0.51
C GLN A 144 -19.55 -21.64 1.94
N LEU A 145 -20.27 -20.55 2.21
CA LEU A 145 -20.42 -20.00 3.56
C LEU A 145 -21.22 -20.90 4.51
N SER A 146 -22.10 -21.76 3.99
CA SER A 146 -22.89 -22.69 4.82
C SER A 146 -22.23 -24.05 5.00
N GLN A 147 -21.11 -24.31 4.32
CA GLN A 147 -20.38 -25.58 4.39
C GLN A 147 -19.45 -25.64 5.60
N TYR A 148 -19.23 -26.85 6.11
CA TYR A 148 -18.28 -27.10 7.19
C TYR A 148 -16.84 -27.24 6.62
N ASN A 149 -16.17 -26.11 6.41
CA ASN A 149 -14.80 -26.01 5.87
C ASN A 149 -13.85 -25.27 6.82
N TRP A 150 -14.14 -25.32 8.12
CA TRP A 150 -13.45 -24.56 9.16
C TRP A 150 -11.92 -24.70 9.19
N PRO A 151 -11.31 -25.89 8.97
CA PRO A 151 -9.85 -26.01 8.91
C PRO A 151 -9.23 -25.08 7.85
N SER A 152 -9.75 -25.10 6.61
CA SER A 152 -9.33 -24.20 5.53
C SER A 152 -9.61 -22.73 5.85
N VAL A 153 -10.76 -22.43 6.46
CA VAL A 153 -11.08 -21.06 6.90
C VAL A 153 -10.08 -20.55 7.93
N MET A 154 -9.65 -21.39 8.88
CA MET A 154 -8.63 -21.02 9.87
C MET A 154 -7.27 -20.75 9.23
N PHE A 155 -6.87 -21.51 8.21
CA PHE A 155 -5.66 -21.19 7.44
C PHE A 155 -5.76 -19.86 6.70
N ALA A 156 -6.91 -19.58 6.05
CA ALA A 156 -7.15 -18.30 5.40
C ALA A 156 -7.08 -17.15 6.41
N MET A 157 -7.72 -17.30 7.57
CA MET A 157 -7.69 -16.30 8.64
C MET A 157 -6.28 -16.13 9.24
N GLY A 158 -5.53 -17.22 9.40
CA GLY A 158 -4.12 -17.17 9.84
C GLY A 158 -3.25 -16.39 8.86
N GLY A 159 -3.43 -16.61 7.56
CA GLY A 159 -2.78 -15.84 6.50
C GLY A 159 -3.12 -14.35 6.58
N GLY A 160 -4.38 -14.00 6.84
CA GLY A 160 -4.81 -12.61 6.93
C GLY A 160 -4.24 -11.91 8.17
N VAL A 161 -4.19 -12.59 9.31
CA VAL A 161 -3.54 -12.09 10.52
C VAL A 161 -2.07 -11.74 10.26
N VAL A 162 -1.30 -12.65 9.67
CA VAL A 162 0.13 -12.39 9.42
C VAL A 162 0.35 -11.32 8.35
N LEU A 163 -0.46 -11.27 7.28
CA LEU A 163 -0.38 -10.18 6.30
C LEU A 163 -0.67 -8.82 6.97
N SER A 164 -1.72 -8.74 7.79
CA SER A 164 -2.07 -7.48 8.46
C SER A 164 -1.00 -7.03 9.45
N LEU A 165 -0.34 -7.95 10.16
CA LEU A 165 0.81 -7.62 11.02
C LEU A 165 1.98 -7.08 10.20
N GLY A 166 2.29 -7.71 9.06
CA GLY A 166 3.33 -7.25 8.15
C GLY A 166 3.02 -5.86 7.60
N ASN A 167 1.82 -5.63 7.06
CA ASN A 167 1.40 -4.35 6.47
C ASN A 167 1.39 -3.21 7.50
N LEU A 168 0.95 -3.49 8.73
CA LEU A 168 0.98 -2.49 9.80
C LEU A 168 2.42 -2.18 10.21
N SER A 169 3.27 -3.20 10.30
CA SER A 169 4.69 -3.04 10.65
C SER A 169 5.43 -2.23 9.59
N THR A 170 5.23 -2.51 8.29
CA THR A 170 5.88 -1.73 7.22
C THR A 170 5.47 -0.27 7.23
N GLN A 171 4.22 0.06 7.59
CA GLN A 171 3.76 1.44 7.72
C GLN A 171 4.66 2.27 8.64
N TYR A 172 5.07 1.69 9.77
CA TYR A 172 6.00 2.36 10.68
C TYR A 172 7.45 2.27 10.21
N ALA A 173 7.86 1.17 9.56
CA ALA A 173 9.22 0.98 9.09
C ALA A 173 9.63 1.97 7.97
N TRP A 174 8.72 2.29 7.04
CA TRP A 174 8.99 3.25 5.95
C TRP A 174 9.47 4.59 6.49
N ALA A 175 9.03 4.97 7.69
CA ALA A 175 9.44 6.23 8.27
C ALA A 175 10.94 6.30 8.58
N PHE A 176 11.52 5.18 9.04
CA PHE A 176 12.90 5.07 9.51
C PHE A 176 13.90 4.74 8.42
N VAL A 177 13.59 3.74 7.60
CA VAL A 177 14.54 3.20 6.60
C VAL A 177 14.17 3.56 5.16
N GLY A 178 13.01 4.18 4.96
CA GLY A 178 12.52 4.60 3.65
C GLY A 178 11.73 3.52 2.91
N LEU A 179 11.01 3.94 1.87
CA LEU A 179 10.13 3.06 1.10
C LEU A 179 10.92 1.97 0.37
N SER A 180 11.90 2.37 -0.45
CA SER A 180 12.73 1.44 -1.23
C SER A 180 13.38 0.33 -0.38
N VAL A 181 14.04 0.68 0.73
CA VAL A 181 14.77 -0.28 1.57
C VAL A 181 13.83 -1.23 2.30
N THR A 182 12.70 -0.72 2.81
CA THR A 182 11.70 -1.56 3.48
C THR A 182 11.20 -2.62 2.52
N GLU A 183 10.75 -2.19 1.33
CA GLU A 183 10.14 -3.08 0.34
C GLU A 183 11.13 -4.13 -0.16
N VAL A 184 12.40 -3.79 -0.34
CA VAL A 184 13.40 -4.77 -0.80
C VAL A 184 13.62 -5.86 0.23
N ILE A 185 13.84 -5.48 1.50
CA ILE A 185 14.10 -6.46 2.55
C ILE A 185 12.88 -7.34 2.76
N THR A 186 11.68 -6.76 2.89
CA THR A 186 10.46 -7.54 3.09
C THR A 186 10.23 -8.49 1.93
N SER A 187 10.29 -7.99 0.70
CA SER A 187 10.05 -8.79 -0.50
C SER A 187 11.04 -9.96 -0.65
N SER A 188 12.32 -9.72 -0.39
CA SER A 188 13.32 -10.79 -0.47
C SER A 188 13.14 -11.85 0.62
N VAL A 189 12.78 -11.46 1.85
CA VAL A 189 12.44 -12.44 2.91
C VAL A 189 11.19 -13.22 2.53
N THR A 190 10.16 -12.54 2.03
CA THR A 190 8.90 -13.15 1.56
C THR A 190 9.17 -14.19 0.48
N VAL A 191 9.94 -13.86 -0.55
CA VAL A 191 10.19 -14.77 -1.68
C VAL A 191 11.06 -15.94 -1.24
N VAL A 192 12.15 -15.70 -0.50
CA VAL A 192 13.06 -16.80 -0.11
C VAL A 192 12.34 -17.84 0.74
N ILE A 193 11.56 -17.42 1.73
CA ILE A 193 10.87 -18.34 2.63
C ILE A 193 9.53 -18.80 2.02
N GLY A 194 8.69 -17.85 1.62
CA GLY A 194 7.33 -18.09 1.13
C GLY A 194 7.29 -18.89 -0.17
N THR A 195 8.12 -18.54 -1.16
CA THR A 195 8.17 -19.28 -2.44
C THR A 195 8.69 -20.69 -2.25
N THR A 196 9.66 -20.87 -1.35
CA THR A 196 10.17 -22.20 -1.01
C THR A 196 9.08 -23.05 -0.36
N LEU A 197 8.34 -22.51 0.62
CA LEU A 197 7.22 -23.21 1.25
C LEU A 197 6.13 -23.52 0.24
N ASN A 198 5.70 -22.53 -0.55
CA ASN A 198 4.68 -22.70 -1.59
C ASN A 198 5.07 -23.74 -2.64
N TYR A 199 6.35 -23.83 -3.02
CA TYR A 199 6.81 -24.83 -3.97
C TYR A 199 6.57 -26.26 -3.48
N PHE A 200 6.80 -26.51 -2.20
CA PHE A 200 6.55 -27.82 -1.60
C PHE A 200 5.07 -28.06 -1.28
N LEU A 201 4.34 -27.00 -0.92
CA LEU A 201 2.91 -27.08 -0.68
C LEU A 201 2.12 -27.30 -1.98
N ASP A 202 2.54 -26.74 -3.11
CA ASP A 202 1.89 -26.95 -4.40
C ASP A 202 2.40 -28.21 -5.14
N ASP A 203 2.72 -29.30 -4.44
CA ASP A 203 3.18 -30.55 -5.06
C ASP A 203 4.28 -30.39 -6.13
N LYS A 204 5.10 -29.33 -6.00
CA LYS A 204 6.16 -28.99 -6.95
C LYS A 204 5.66 -28.74 -8.38
N ILE A 205 4.45 -28.19 -8.55
CA ILE A 205 3.90 -27.87 -9.89
C ILE A 205 4.78 -26.89 -10.70
N ASN A 206 5.53 -26.03 -10.02
CA ASN A 206 6.40 -25.05 -10.66
C ASN A 206 7.74 -25.69 -11.06
N ARG A 207 8.31 -25.26 -12.20
CA ARG A 207 9.60 -25.82 -12.65
C ARG A 207 10.75 -25.30 -11.78
N ALA A 208 11.27 -26.16 -10.89
CA ALA A 208 12.32 -25.81 -9.92
C ALA A 208 13.56 -25.17 -10.57
N GLU A 209 14.00 -25.72 -11.71
CA GLU A 209 15.16 -25.25 -12.48
C GLU A 209 15.05 -23.79 -12.91
N ILE A 210 13.84 -23.23 -12.92
CA ILE A 210 13.56 -21.86 -13.31
C ILE A 210 13.08 -21.05 -12.11
N LEU A 211 12.27 -21.63 -11.22
CA LEU A 211 11.78 -20.97 -10.02
C LEU A 211 12.92 -20.47 -9.11
N PHE A 212 13.87 -21.35 -8.75
CA PHE A 212 14.90 -21.03 -7.76
C PHE A 212 15.97 -20.04 -8.26
N PRO A 213 16.35 -20.01 -9.56
CA PRO A 213 17.12 -18.88 -10.09
C PRO A 213 16.41 -17.53 -9.89
N GLY A 214 15.09 -17.48 -10.04
CA GLY A 214 14.29 -16.28 -9.76
C GLY A 214 14.35 -15.87 -8.28
N VAL A 215 14.26 -16.83 -7.37
CA VAL A 215 14.50 -16.61 -5.92
C VAL A 215 15.93 -16.11 -5.67
N GLY A 216 16.92 -16.66 -6.38
CA GLY A 216 18.31 -16.21 -6.36
C GLY A 216 18.47 -14.74 -6.76
N CYS A 217 17.70 -14.26 -7.74
CA CYS A 217 17.69 -12.84 -8.08
C CYS A 217 17.21 -11.94 -6.93
N PHE A 218 16.24 -12.37 -6.11
CA PHE A 218 15.81 -11.64 -4.90
C PHE A 218 16.91 -11.61 -3.82
N LEU A 219 17.70 -12.69 -3.70
CA LEU A 219 18.86 -12.72 -2.80
C LEU A 219 19.96 -11.76 -3.26
N ILE A 220 20.26 -11.72 -4.56
CA ILE A 220 21.22 -10.75 -5.11
C ILE A 220 20.69 -9.33 -4.91
N ALA A 221 19.40 -9.09 -5.14
CA ALA A 221 18.78 -7.78 -4.97
C ALA A 221 18.88 -7.28 -3.52
N VAL A 222 18.64 -8.12 -2.50
CA VAL A 222 18.78 -7.68 -1.09
C VAL A 222 20.24 -7.43 -0.71
N CYS A 223 21.20 -8.18 -1.27
CA CYS A 223 22.63 -7.89 -1.11
C CYS A 223 23.03 -6.56 -1.76
N LEU A 224 22.45 -6.21 -2.92
CA LEU A 224 22.66 -4.90 -3.53
C LEU A 224 22.00 -3.80 -2.68
N ALA A 225 20.81 -4.05 -2.15
CA ALA A 225 20.10 -3.09 -1.29
C ALA A 225 20.85 -2.80 0.02
N SER A 226 21.49 -3.81 0.61
CA SER A 226 22.32 -3.63 1.81
C SER A 226 23.55 -2.74 1.52
N ALA A 227 23.98 -2.63 0.27
CA ALA A 227 24.98 -1.66 -0.18
C ALA A 227 24.38 -0.29 -0.57
N VAL A 228 23.17 -0.26 -1.16
CA VAL A 228 22.44 0.99 -1.48
C VAL A 228 22.18 1.80 -0.21
N HIS A 229 21.75 1.15 0.87
CA HIS A 229 21.38 1.81 2.12
C HIS A 229 22.50 2.66 2.75
N PRO A 230 23.69 2.13 3.09
CA PRO A 230 24.78 2.93 3.65
C PRO A 230 25.30 3.99 2.66
N SER A 231 25.29 3.71 1.35
CA SER A 231 25.67 4.68 0.32
C SER A 231 24.73 5.89 0.32
N ASN A 232 23.41 5.65 0.36
CA ASN A 232 22.40 6.70 0.42
C ASN A 232 22.41 7.45 1.77
N ALA A 233 22.65 6.75 2.88
CA ALA A 233 22.78 7.38 4.19
C ALA A 233 23.99 8.34 4.25
N ALA A 234 25.13 7.93 3.66
CA ALA A 234 26.31 8.80 3.52
C ALA A 234 26.01 10.04 2.66
N ASP A 235 25.32 9.86 1.52
CA ASP A 235 24.89 10.97 0.66
C ASP A 235 23.97 11.95 1.41
N ASN A 236 23.05 11.45 2.25
CA ASN A 236 22.16 12.29 3.05
C ASN A 236 22.89 13.02 4.19
N LYS A 237 23.85 12.35 4.86
CA LYS A 237 24.68 12.97 5.89
C LYS A 237 25.52 14.11 5.31
N ALA A 238 26.14 13.90 4.14
CA ALA A 238 26.91 14.94 3.45
C ALA A 238 26.05 16.16 3.10
N LYS A 239 24.82 15.94 2.61
CA LYS A 239 23.86 17.03 2.33
C LYS A 239 23.54 17.87 3.58
N LEU A 240 23.35 17.21 4.73
CA LEU A 240 23.05 17.87 6.02
C LEU A 240 24.23 18.65 6.57
N GLN A 241 25.44 18.09 6.48
CA GLN A 241 26.67 18.76 6.93
C GLN A 241 26.95 20.04 6.15
N ASN A 242 26.75 20.02 4.83
CA ASN A 242 26.95 21.20 3.99
C ASN A 242 25.99 22.35 4.36
N LEU A 243 24.74 22.06 4.77
CA LEU A 243 23.85 23.10 5.28
C LEU A 243 24.28 23.66 6.62
N ALA A 244 24.77 22.81 7.52
CA ALA A 244 25.27 23.27 8.81
C ALA A 244 26.50 24.19 8.66
N SER A 245 27.35 23.95 7.65
CA SER A 245 28.44 24.87 7.31
C SER A 245 27.94 26.16 6.64
N GLU A 246 26.98 26.08 5.72
CA GLU A 246 26.41 27.27 5.06
C GLU A 246 25.67 28.20 6.05
N GLN A 247 24.98 27.64 7.05
CA GLN A 247 24.37 28.43 8.12
C GLN A 247 25.41 29.08 9.04
N LYS A 248 26.53 28.41 9.29
CA LYS A 248 27.64 28.98 10.09
C LYS A 248 28.37 30.11 9.35
N GLU A 249 28.48 30.06 8.03
CA GLU A 249 29.10 31.13 7.24
C GLU A 249 28.16 32.34 7.06
N GLY A 250 26.84 32.13 7.03
CA GLY A 250 25.82 33.18 6.91
C GLY A 250 25.61 34.04 8.17
N GLU A 251 26.01 33.58 9.36
CA GLU A 251 25.95 34.33 10.63
C GLU A 251 27.20 35.19 10.90
N THR A 252 28.02 35.50 9.89
CA THR A 252 29.17 36.39 10.03
C THR A 252 28.82 37.87 9.81
N SER A 253 27.72 38.33 10.39
CA SER A 253 27.38 39.74 10.52
C SER A 253 26.40 39.89 11.67
N TYR A 254 26.86 39.75 12.91
CA TYR A 254 26.59 40.62 14.06
C TYR A 254 27.47 40.09 15.21
N LEU A 255 28.27 40.97 15.81
CA LEU A 255 29.19 40.69 16.91
C LEU A 255 28.54 39.85 18.03
N PHE A 256 29.23 38.85 18.59
CA PHE A 256 29.33 38.50 20.03
C PHE A 256 30.27 37.26 20.26
N PRO A 257 30.77 37.00 21.48
CA PRO A 257 32.18 36.65 21.74
C PRO A 257 32.48 35.14 21.90
N GLN A 258 33.78 34.88 22.00
CA GLN A 258 34.48 33.58 22.00
C GLN A 258 33.97 32.56 23.04
N HIS A 259 34.02 31.29 22.61
CA HIS A 259 33.75 30.02 23.31
C HIS A 259 32.30 29.55 23.32
N TRP A 260 31.96 28.67 22.38
CA TRP A 260 30.82 27.77 22.44
C TRP A 260 31.29 26.33 22.14
N PRO A 261 31.01 25.33 22.98
CA PRO A 261 31.66 24.02 22.91
C PRO A 261 31.18 23.17 21.73
N PHE A 262 32.09 22.28 21.30
CA PHE A 262 32.02 21.33 20.20
C PHE A 262 31.01 20.19 20.46
N SER A 263 29.72 20.51 20.54
CA SER A 263 28.64 19.52 20.71
C SER A 263 27.33 20.04 20.12
N PHE A 264 27.31 20.37 18.82
CA PHE A 264 26.06 20.74 18.14
C PHE A 264 25.32 19.45 17.74
N GLY A 265 24.30 19.10 18.52
CA GLY A 265 23.55 17.85 18.40
C GLY A 265 22.56 17.87 17.23
N LEU A 266 22.29 16.69 16.67
CA LEU A 266 21.27 16.49 15.63
C LEU A 266 19.86 16.91 16.09
N GLU A 267 19.66 17.04 17.40
CA GLU A 267 18.43 17.48 18.07
C GLU A 267 18.13 18.97 17.83
N ASP A 268 19.15 19.82 17.68
CA ASP A 268 18.96 21.27 17.49
C ASP A 268 18.43 21.65 16.10
N LEU A 269 18.56 20.74 15.11
CA LEU A 269 18.01 20.92 13.75
C LEU A 269 16.47 20.86 13.71
N GLU A 270 15.82 20.36 14.76
CA GLU A 270 14.36 20.35 14.87
C GLU A 270 13.79 21.77 15.04
N TYR A 271 14.60 22.72 15.51
CA TYR A 271 14.19 24.11 15.82
C TYR A 271 14.64 25.19 14.81
N GLY A 272 15.50 24.87 13.83
CA GLY A 272 16.04 25.88 12.90
C GLY A 272 14.99 26.60 12.04
N THR A 273 15.09 27.93 11.93
CA THR A 273 14.22 28.80 11.12
C THR A 273 14.55 28.66 9.64
N VAL A 274 13.59 28.24 8.80
CA VAL A 274 13.80 28.01 7.36
C VAL A 274 12.77 28.80 6.54
N SER A 275 13.25 29.45 5.48
CA SER A 275 12.49 30.29 4.53
C SER A 275 11.26 29.59 3.93
N SER A 276 10.18 30.36 3.68
CA SER A 276 8.86 29.95 3.16
C SER A 276 8.86 29.37 1.73
N THR A 277 10.01 29.12 1.13
CA THR A 277 10.12 28.63 -0.25
C THR A 277 10.09 27.09 -0.26
N LYS A 278 9.35 26.46 -1.18
CA LYS A 278 9.35 24.98 -1.29
C LYS A 278 10.77 24.49 -1.59
N ALA A 279 11.42 23.88 -0.61
CA ALA A 279 12.77 23.35 -0.75
C ALA A 279 12.82 22.29 -1.86
N LYS A 280 13.89 22.30 -2.66
CA LYS A 280 14.07 21.33 -3.75
C LYS A 280 14.35 19.94 -3.16
N HIS A 281 13.67 18.91 -3.67
CA HIS A 281 13.91 17.52 -3.28
C HIS A 281 15.41 17.15 -3.31
N GLY A 282 15.86 16.44 -2.28
CA GLY A 282 17.25 16.02 -2.14
C GLY A 282 18.20 17.12 -1.62
N THR A 283 17.71 18.29 -1.19
CA THR A 283 18.48 19.22 -0.34
C THR A 283 18.25 18.89 1.13
N ALA A 284 19.15 19.30 2.01
CA ALA A 284 18.95 19.08 3.43
C ALA A 284 17.88 20.00 4.04
N GLU A 285 17.57 21.15 3.41
CA GLU A 285 16.47 22.04 3.79
C GLU A 285 15.14 21.32 3.61
N PHE A 286 15.03 20.54 2.52
CA PHE A 286 13.88 19.67 2.29
C PHE A 286 13.79 18.57 3.36
N LEU A 287 14.90 17.98 3.80
CA LEU A 287 14.90 16.97 4.86
C LEU A 287 14.43 17.54 6.21
N VAL A 288 14.87 18.74 6.58
CA VAL A 288 14.41 19.43 7.79
C VAL A 288 12.93 19.81 7.69
N GLN A 289 12.48 20.37 6.56
CA GLN A 289 11.05 20.68 6.34
C GLN A 289 10.18 19.41 6.37
N LEU A 290 10.67 18.30 5.81
CA LEU A 290 10.00 17.01 5.85
C LEU A 290 9.87 16.49 7.28
N GLU A 291 10.95 16.55 8.06
CA GLU A 291 10.94 16.11 9.46
C GLU A 291 9.94 16.90 10.30
N LYS A 292 9.83 18.22 10.09
CA LYS A 292 8.82 19.04 10.79
C LYS A 292 7.39 18.65 10.43
N ARG A 293 7.11 18.37 9.15
CA ARG A 293 5.76 18.07 8.65
C ARG A 293 5.28 16.65 8.95
N ARG A 294 6.16 15.67 8.86
CA ARG A 294 5.79 14.26 8.94
C ARG A 294 5.21 13.85 10.30
N ALA A 295 4.43 12.78 10.33
CA ALA A 295 3.80 12.30 11.55
C ALA A 295 4.80 11.60 12.48
N ILE A 296 5.65 10.72 11.93
CA ILE A 296 6.62 9.95 12.73
C ILE A 296 7.95 10.69 12.72
N LYS A 297 8.36 11.22 13.87
CA LYS A 297 9.70 11.82 14.04
C LYS A 297 10.77 10.73 14.09
N VAL A 298 11.80 10.86 13.28
CA VAL A 298 12.90 9.90 13.14
C VAL A 298 14.28 10.49 13.35
N PHE A 299 14.43 11.83 13.35
CA PHE A 299 15.70 12.45 13.72
C PHE A 299 16.09 12.03 15.14
N GLY A 300 17.37 11.71 15.33
CA GLY A 300 17.89 11.18 16.60
C GLY A 300 17.54 9.71 16.90
N LYS A 301 16.67 9.06 16.13
CA LYS A 301 16.31 7.64 16.35
C LYS A 301 17.24 6.70 15.59
N SER A 302 17.51 5.53 16.17
CA SER A 302 18.36 4.51 15.56
C SER A 302 17.68 3.85 14.36
N THR A 303 18.38 3.80 13.23
CA THR A 303 17.97 3.08 12.02
C THR A 303 17.79 1.57 12.26
N PHE A 304 18.42 1.02 13.30
CA PHE A 304 18.27 -0.39 13.70
C PHE A 304 16.83 -0.73 14.06
N ILE A 305 16.09 0.19 14.69
CA ILE A 305 14.67 0.00 15.02
C ILE A 305 13.86 -0.22 13.74
N GLY A 306 14.09 0.63 12.73
CA GLY A 306 13.45 0.49 11.42
C GLY A 306 13.76 -0.86 10.77
N LEU A 307 15.04 -1.25 10.72
CA LEU A 307 15.46 -2.53 10.15
C LEU A 307 14.86 -3.74 10.88
N ALA A 308 14.76 -3.71 12.20
CA ALA A 308 14.14 -4.78 12.99
C ALA A 308 12.64 -4.92 12.66
N ILE A 309 11.91 -3.80 12.55
CA ILE A 309 10.50 -3.81 12.16
C ILE A 309 10.35 -4.32 10.72
N THR A 310 11.23 -3.91 9.80
CA THR A 310 11.25 -4.39 8.42
C THR A 310 11.47 -5.91 8.34
N PHE A 311 12.43 -6.44 9.10
CA PHE A 311 12.70 -7.87 9.11
C PHE A 311 11.51 -8.66 9.68
N PHE A 312 10.93 -8.19 10.78
CA PHE A 312 9.71 -8.77 11.35
C PHE A 312 8.57 -8.80 10.31
N ALA A 313 8.34 -7.68 9.62
CA ALA A 313 7.33 -7.60 8.57
C ALA A 313 7.58 -8.60 7.43
N GLY A 314 8.84 -8.77 7.01
CA GLY A 314 9.20 -9.76 5.99
C GLY A 314 8.91 -11.20 6.42
N VAL A 315 9.15 -11.54 7.68
CA VAL A 315 8.79 -12.86 8.24
C VAL A 315 7.27 -13.04 8.31
N CYS A 316 6.52 -12.01 8.67
CA CYS A 316 5.06 -12.07 8.61
C CYS A 316 4.56 -12.29 7.18
N PHE A 317 5.15 -11.59 6.20
CA PHE A 317 4.78 -11.72 4.81
C PHE A 317 5.15 -13.07 4.19
N SER A 318 6.24 -13.70 4.60
CA SER A 318 6.60 -15.02 4.06
C SER A 318 5.60 -16.12 4.38
N LEU A 319 4.72 -15.91 5.35
CA LEU A 319 3.76 -16.92 5.83
C LEU A 319 2.35 -16.75 5.26
N PHE A 320 1.96 -15.57 4.76
CA PHE A 320 0.56 -15.37 4.33
C PHE A 320 0.21 -16.20 3.09
N SER A 321 1.11 -16.25 2.11
CA SER A 321 0.89 -16.95 0.84
C SER A 321 0.85 -18.48 1.05
N PRO A 322 1.78 -19.10 1.81
CA PRO A 322 1.66 -20.50 2.24
C PRO A 322 0.39 -20.82 3.02
N ALA A 323 -0.02 -19.97 3.95
CA ALA A 323 -1.27 -20.17 4.69
C ALA A 323 -2.51 -20.09 3.77
N PHE A 324 -2.49 -19.17 2.81
CA PHE A 324 -3.55 -19.06 1.81
C PHE A 324 -3.61 -20.28 0.89
N ASN A 325 -2.44 -20.78 0.47
CA ASN A 325 -2.32 -21.99 -0.33
C ASN A 325 -2.94 -23.20 0.40
N LEU A 326 -2.59 -23.40 1.67
CA LEU A 326 -3.21 -24.45 2.50
C LEU A 326 -4.73 -24.31 2.60
N ALA A 327 -5.23 -23.06 2.68
CA ALA A 327 -6.66 -22.81 2.72
C ALA A 327 -7.37 -23.25 1.44
N THR A 328 -6.80 -22.97 0.25
CA THR A 328 -7.46 -23.24 -1.03
C THR A 328 -7.18 -24.63 -1.60
N ASN A 329 -6.11 -25.29 -1.16
CA ASN A 329 -5.63 -26.53 -1.77
C ASN A 329 -5.56 -27.72 -0.81
N ASP A 330 -5.81 -27.52 0.48
CA ASP A 330 -5.87 -28.53 1.55
C ASP A 330 -4.78 -29.63 1.47
N GLN A 331 -3.54 -29.20 1.28
CA GLN A 331 -2.39 -30.09 1.04
C GLN A 331 -2.00 -30.94 2.24
N TRP A 332 -2.56 -30.62 3.41
CA TRP A 332 -2.41 -31.41 4.63
C TRP A 332 -3.61 -32.32 4.89
N HIS A 333 -4.56 -32.42 3.96
CA HIS A 333 -5.76 -33.28 4.06
C HIS A 333 -6.52 -33.06 5.37
N THR A 334 -6.78 -31.80 5.69
CA THR A 334 -7.44 -31.39 6.95
C THR A 334 -8.96 -31.35 6.84
N LEU A 335 -9.50 -31.34 5.61
CA LEU A 335 -10.93 -31.43 5.36
C LEU A 335 -11.42 -32.88 5.41
N ASN A 336 -12.69 -33.06 5.79
CA ASN A 336 -13.35 -34.36 5.75
C ASN A 336 -13.63 -34.79 4.30
N ASP A 337 -13.73 -36.11 4.08
CA ASP A 337 -14.07 -36.69 2.78
C ASP A 337 -15.37 -36.08 2.20
N GLY A 338 -15.30 -35.62 0.95
CA GLY A 338 -16.44 -35.05 0.23
C GLY A 338 -16.71 -33.56 0.51
N VAL A 339 -15.93 -32.89 1.37
CA VAL A 339 -15.99 -31.43 1.51
C VAL A 339 -15.15 -30.77 0.41
N PRO A 340 -15.74 -29.92 -0.45
CA PRO A 340 -15.00 -29.28 -1.53
C PRO A 340 -14.00 -28.25 -0.97
N HIS A 341 -12.85 -28.11 -1.64
CA HIS A 341 -11.83 -27.14 -1.28
C HIS A 341 -12.37 -25.71 -1.31
N LEU A 342 -11.84 -24.86 -0.41
CA LEU A 342 -12.25 -23.47 -0.32
C LEU A 342 -11.90 -22.74 -1.61
N VAL A 343 -12.89 -22.19 -2.32
CA VAL A 343 -12.59 -21.44 -3.55
C VAL A 343 -11.87 -20.15 -3.19
N VAL A 344 -11.01 -19.68 -4.09
CA VAL A 344 -10.12 -18.52 -3.88
C VAL A 344 -10.87 -17.31 -3.33
N TYR A 345 -12.09 -17.06 -3.81
CA TYR A 345 -12.91 -15.92 -3.40
C TYR A 345 -13.40 -16.03 -1.95
N THR A 346 -13.83 -17.22 -1.54
CA THR A 346 -14.25 -17.49 -0.15
C THR A 346 -13.05 -17.45 0.79
N ALA A 347 -11.92 -18.02 0.38
CA ALA A 347 -10.67 -17.94 1.14
C ALA A 347 -10.23 -16.49 1.31
N PHE A 348 -10.25 -15.69 0.24
CA PHE A 348 -9.87 -14.28 0.29
C PHE A 348 -10.81 -13.42 1.13
N PHE A 349 -12.10 -13.75 1.16
CA PHE A 349 -13.06 -13.11 2.06
C PHE A 349 -12.70 -13.33 3.53
N TYR A 350 -12.54 -14.58 3.98
CA TYR A 350 -12.19 -14.88 5.37
C TYR A 350 -10.80 -14.34 5.77
N PHE A 351 -9.83 -14.46 4.86
CA PHE A 351 -8.52 -13.83 4.97
C PHE A 351 -8.66 -12.33 5.24
N SER A 352 -9.44 -11.62 4.43
CA SER A 352 -9.61 -10.16 4.55
C SER A 352 -10.41 -9.74 5.77
N VAL A 353 -11.39 -10.54 6.20
CA VAL A 353 -12.12 -10.31 7.46
C VAL A 353 -11.16 -10.36 8.65
N SER A 354 -10.27 -11.37 8.71
CA SER A 354 -9.28 -11.47 9.78
C SER A 354 -8.25 -10.33 9.75
N CYS A 355 -7.78 -9.92 8.56
CA CYS A 355 -6.96 -8.72 8.38
C CYS A 355 -7.64 -7.50 9.01
N PHE A 356 -8.91 -7.28 8.66
CA PHE A 356 -9.68 -6.13 9.12
C PHE A 356 -9.88 -6.14 10.63
N VAL A 357 -10.30 -7.26 11.22
CA VAL A 357 -10.51 -7.37 12.67
C VAL A 357 -9.21 -7.05 13.43
N LEU A 358 -8.08 -7.63 13.02
CA LEU A 358 -6.79 -7.34 13.65
C LEU A 358 -6.38 -5.88 13.47
N ALA A 359 -6.54 -5.34 12.26
CA ALA A 359 -6.23 -3.95 11.95
C ALA A 359 -7.02 -2.97 12.83
N ILE A 360 -8.32 -3.20 13.01
CA ILE A 360 -9.18 -2.38 13.87
C ILE A 360 -8.74 -2.48 15.33
N ILE A 361 -8.52 -3.69 15.86
CA ILE A 361 -8.11 -3.89 17.26
C ILE A 361 -6.79 -3.16 17.54
N LEU A 362 -5.77 -3.37 16.71
CA LEU A 362 -4.45 -2.78 16.91
C LEU A 362 -4.48 -1.26 16.72
N ASN A 363 -5.13 -0.75 15.68
CA ASN A 363 -5.11 0.69 15.42
C ASN A 363 -6.01 1.47 16.39
N ILE A 364 -7.14 0.94 16.84
CA ILE A 364 -7.90 1.54 17.95
C ILE A 364 -7.06 1.57 19.22
N THR A 365 -6.33 0.49 19.51
CA THR A 365 -5.39 0.47 20.64
C THR A 365 -4.33 1.56 20.50
N PHE A 366 -3.74 1.73 19.31
CA PHE A 366 -2.75 2.76 19.01
C PHE A 366 -3.30 4.20 19.00
N LEU A 367 -4.62 4.41 18.93
CA LEU A 367 -5.20 5.74 19.16
C LEU A 367 -4.91 6.21 20.60
N TYR A 368 -5.09 5.31 21.57
CA TYR A 368 -4.98 5.58 23.01
C TYR A 368 -3.59 5.31 23.57
N TYR A 369 -2.89 4.31 23.02
CA TYR A 369 -1.53 3.89 23.36
C TYR A 369 -0.61 4.00 22.13
N PRO A 370 -0.33 5.23 21.66
CA PRO A 370 0.46 5.44 20.46
C PRO A 370 1.90 4.94 20.63
N VAL A 371 2.42 4.34 19.58
CA VAL A 371 3.82 3.93 19.49
C VAL A 371 4.69 5.08 18.97
N LEU A 372 6.00 5.01 19.23
CA LEU A 372 7.01 5.90 18.64
C LEU A 372 6.84 7.41 18.95
N ASN A 373 6.24 7.73 20.11
CA ASN A 373 5.95 9.10 20.56
C ASN A 373 4.97 9.85 19.65
N LEU A 374 4.10 9.14 18.93
CA LEU A 374 2.99 9.77 18.22
C LEU A 374 2.01 10.41 19.22
N PRO A 375 1.33 11.50 18.84
CA PRO A 375 0.34 12.12 19.71
C PRO A 375 -0.83 11.18 19.97
N LYS A 376 -1.32 11.17 21.21
CA LYS A 376 -2.57 10.50 21.56
C LYS A 376 -3.72 11.14 20.78
N THR A 377 -4.64 10.31 20.35
CA THR A 377 -5.85 10.74 19.63
C THR A 377 -7.05 9.97 20.19
N SER A 378 -8.24 10.25 19.67
CA SER A 378 -9.47 9.59 20.10
C SER A 378 -10.24 9.10 18.88
N PHE A 379 -11.16 8.15 19.10
CA PHE A 379 -12.02 7.68 18.02
C PHE A 379 -12.84 8.81 17.37
N LYS A 380 -13.28 9.79 18.18
CA LYS A 380 -13.98 11.00 17.67
C LYS A 380 -13.07 11.85 16.78
N ALA A 381 -11.81 12.01 17.16
CA ALA A 381 -10.83 12.73 16.34
C ALA A 381 -10.54 11.99 15.02
N TYR A 382 -10.46 10.65 15.05
CA TYR A 382 -10.39 9.84 13.85
C TYR A 382 -11.59 10.10 12.92
N LEU A 383 -12.83 10.01 13.41
CA LEU A 383 -14.02 10.22 12.57
C LEU A 383 -14.03 11.59 11.89
N ASN A 384 -13.57 12.63 12.58
CA ASN A 384 -13.49 14.00 12.06
C ASN A 384 -12.28 14.25 11.14
N ASP A 385 -11.31 13.33 11.07
CA ASP A 385 -10.10 13.52 10.27
C ASP A 385 -10.29 13.13 8.80
N TRP A 386 -10.65 14.13 7.99
CA TRP A 386 -10.82 14.00 6.54
C TRP A 386 -9.58 14.36 5.72
N ASN A 387 -8.50 14.83 6.35
CA ASN A 387 -7.33 15.32 5.64
C ASN A 387 -6.48 14.16 5.08
N GLY A 388 -6.76 13.80 3.82
CA GLY A 388 -6.07 12.69 3.15
C GLY A 388 -6.78 11.34 3.27
N ARG A 389 -7.98 11.30 3.86
CA ARG A 389 -8.79 10.07 3.97
C ARG A 389 -9.05 9.38 2.62
N GLY A 390 -9.37 10.14 1.57
CA GLY A 390 -9.58 9.58 0.22
C GLY A 390 -8.35 8.86 -0.35
N TRP A 391 -7.14 9.32 -0.01
CA TRP A 391 -5.91 8.62 -0.38
C TRP A 391 -5.74 7.32 0.39
N ALA A 392 -6.09 7.30 1.68
CA ALA A 392 -6.06 6.08 2.48
C ALA A 392 -7.07 5.04 1.96
N PHE A 393 -8.27 5.49 1.58
CA PHE A 393 -9.26 4.64 0.91
C PHE A 393 -8.74 4.04 -0.40
N LEU A 394 -8.13 4.86 -1.25
CA LEU A 394 -7.52 4.37 -2.49
C LEU A 394 -6.41 3.35 -2.21
N ALA A 395 -5.55 3.59 -1.21
CA ALA A 395 -4.51 2.63 -0.84
C ALA A 395 -5.10 1.29 -0.40
N GLY A 396 -6.20 1.30 0.37
CA GLY A 396 -6.89 0.07 0.77
C GLY A 396 -7.51 -0.68 -0.41
N LEU A 397 -8.15 0.03 -1.34
CA LEU A 397 -8.68 -0.60 -2.56
C LEU A 397 -7.57 -1.23 -3.40
N LEU A 398 -6.47 -0.50 -3.63
CA LEU A 398 -5.31 -1.02 -4.37
C LEU A 398 -4.74 -2.27 -3.70
N CYS A 399 -4.59 -2.26 -2.37
CA CYS A 399 -4.09 -3.44 -1.69
C CYS A 399 -5.06 -4.63 -1.78
N GLY A 400 -6.35 -4.41 -1.59
CA GLY A 400 -7.35 -5.47 -1.62
C GLY A 400 -7.51 -6.09 -3.01
N PHE A 401 -7.62 -5.27 -4.05
CA PHE A 401 -7.64 -5.77 -5.43
C PHE A 401 -6.31 -6.42 -5.81
N GLY A 402 -5.18 -5.85 -5.39
CA GLY A 402 -3.86 -6.41 -5.64
C GLY A 402 -3.68 -7.82 -5.05
N ASN A 403 -4.06 -8.01 -3.79
CA ASN A 403 -4.03 -9.33 -3.14
C ASN A 403 -5.01 -10.30 -3.80
N GLY A 404 -6.23 -9.86 -4.09
CA GLY A 404 -7.21 -10.70 -4.80
C GLY A 404 -6.68 -11.20 -6.14
N LEU A 405 -6.10 -10.31 -6.96
CA LEU A 405 -5.48 -10.65 -8.24
C LEU A 405 -4.26 -11.59 -8.09
N GLN A 406 -3.43 -11.38 -7.06
CA GLN A 406 -2.31 -12.26 -6.75
C GLN A 406 -2.82 -13.68 -6.45
N PHE A 407 -3.85 -13.82 -5.63
CA PHE A 407 -4.41 -15.12 -5.27
C PHE A 407 -5.10 -15.81 -6.45
N MET A 408 -5.84 -15.07 -7.28
CA MET A 408 -6.40 -15.61 -8.53
C MET A 408 -5.30 -16.11 -9.48
N GLY A 409 -4.23 -15.33 -9.64
CA GLY A 409 -3.06 -15.74 -10.41
C GLY A 409 -2.35 -16.97 -9.82
N GLY A 410 -2.21 -17.01 -8.49
CA GLY A 410 -1.61 -18.13 -7.76
C GLY A 410 -2.38 -19.43 -7.90
N GLN A 411 -3.70 -19.40 -7.81
CA GLN A 411 -4.51 -20.60 -8.03
C GLN A 411 -4.34 -21.16 -9.45
N ALA A 412 -4.14 -20.29 -10.44
CA ALA A 412 -3.99 -20.65 -11.85
C ALA A 412 -2.58 -21.12 -12.24
N ALA A 413 -1.54 -20.43 -11.73
CA ALA A 413 -0.14 -20.58 -12.15
C ALA A 413 0.77 -21.23 -11.09
N GLY A 414 0.25 -21.47 -9.89
CA GLY A 414 0.96 -21.88 -8.69
C GLY A 414 1.33 -20.70 -7.79
N TYR A 415 1.16 -20.86 -6.49
CA TYR A 415 1.42 -19.81 -5.50
C TYR A 415 2.90 -19.44 -5.43
N ALA A 416 3.80 -20.38 -5.69
CA ALA A 416 5.24 -20.11 -5.74
C ALA A 416 5.60 -19.17 -6.92
N ALA A 417 4.99 -19.36 -8.09
CA ALA A 417 5.18 -18.43 -9.21
C ALA A 417 4.49 -17.07 -8.95
N ALA A 418 3.35 -17.06 -8.24
CA ALA A 418 2.65 -15.82 -7.88
C ALA A 418 3.40 -14.93 -6.91
N ASP A 419 4.39 -15.46 -6.19
CA ASP A 419 5.31 -14.64 -5.40
C ASP A 419 6.20 -13.74 -6.28
N ALA A 420 6.18 -13.86 -7.62
CA ALA A 420 6.71 -12.84 -8.53
C ALA A 420 6.13 -11.44 -8.26
N VAL A 421 4.89 -11.38 -7.76
CA VAL A 421 4.21 -10.15 -7.34
C VAL A 421 4.97 -9.43 -6.23
N GLN A 422 5.80 -10.14 -5.46
CA GLN A 422 6.66 -9.54 -4.44
C GLN A 422 7.80 -8.70 -5.02
N ALA A 423 7.95 -8.56 -6.34
CA ALA A 423 8.86 -7.57 -6.92
C ALA A 423 8.39 -6.11 -6.72
N LEU A 424 7.66 -5.83 -5.63
CA LEU A 424 7.15 -4.53 -5.19
C LEU A 424 8.18 -3.41 -5.27
N PRO A 425 9.48 -3.63 -4.99
CA PRO A 425 10.49 -2.60 -5.12
C PRO A 425 10.54 -1.93 -6.50
N LEU A 426 10.15 -2.60 -7.59
CA LEU A 426 10.08 -1.99 -8.92
C LEU A 426 9.14 -0.78 -8.95
N VAL A 427 7.95 -0.95 -8.38
CA VAL A 427 6.88 0.04 -8.44
C VAL A 427 7.01 1.01 -7.26
N SER A 428 7.27 0.51 -6.06
CA SER A 428 7.46 1.34 -4.86
C SER A 428 8.65 2.29 -5.00
N THR A 429 9.78 1.82 -5.53
CA THR A 429 10.96 2.67 -5.75
C THR A 429 10.70 3.71 -6.84
N PHE A 430 9.99 3.35 -7.91
CA PHE A 430 9.57 4.30 -8.94
C PHE A 430 8.77 5.46 -8.33
N TRP A 431 7.75 5.14 -7.50
CA TRP A 431 6.98 6.16 -6.79
C TRP A 431 7.82 6.92 -5.77
N GLY A 432 8.75 6.26 -5.07
CA GLY A 432 9.68 6.90 -4.15
C GLY A 432 10.56 7.95 -4.84
N ILE A 433 11.12 7.63 -6.01
CA ILE A 433 11.90 8.59 -6.80
C ILE A 433 11.01 9.74 -7.29
N LEU A 434 9.82 9.43 -7.82
CA LEU A 434 8.95 10.42 -8.45
C LEU A 434 8.30 11.39 -7.43
N LEU A 435 7.71 10.85 -6.37
CA LEU A 435 6.91 11.61 -5.41
C LEU A 435 7.75 12.24 -4.32
N PHE A 436 8.81 11.53 -3.91
CA PHE A 436 9.61 11.91 -2.75
C PHE A 436 11.00 12.39 -3.13
N GLY A 437 11.36 12.32 -4.41
CA GLY A 437 12.71 12.62 -4.86
C GLY A 437 13.75 11.76 -4.15
N GLU A 438 13.38 10.53 -3.77
CA GLU A 438 14.35 9.58 -3.21
C GLU A 438 15.50 9.42 -4.21
N TYR A 439 16.71 9.39 -3.67
CA TYR A 439 17.95 9.33 -4.43
C TYR A 439 18.26 10.55 -5.33
N ARG A 440 17.46 11.62 -5.32
CA ARG A 440 17.80 12.84 -6.06
C ARG A 440 19.07 13.49 -5.50
N LYS A 441 19.99 13.87 -6.39
CA LYS A 441 21.35 14.37 -6.06
C LYS A 441 22.17 13.37 -5.22
N SER A 442 21.98 12.06 -5.44
CA SER A 442 22.84 11.04 -4.83
C SER A 442 24.07 10.80 -5.68
N SER A 443 25.07 10.16 -5.09
CA SER A 443 26.31 9.82 -5.79
C SER A 443 26.06 8.85 -6.94
N ARG A 444 26.96 8.86 -7.93
CA ARG A 444 26.91 7.89 -9.05
C ARG A 444 26.91 6.44 -8.55
N ARG A 445 27.64 6.17 -7.46
CA ARG A 445 27.67 4.86 -6.80
C ARG A 445 26.29 4.42 -6.34
N THR A 446 25.56 5.28 -5.61
CA THR A 446 24.19 4.99 -5.14
C THR A 446 23.25 4.71 -6.33
N CYS A 447 23.34 5.50 -7.40
CA CYS A 447 22.52 5.28 -8.59
C CYS A 447 22.82 3.96 -9.31
N ILE A 448 24.09 3.59 -9.47
CA ILE A 448 24.47 2.31 -10.10
C ILE A 448 23.93 1.14 -9.30
N LEU A 449 24.14 1.14 -7.97
CA LEU A 449 23.64 0.08 -7.09
C LEU A 449 22.12 -0.05 -7.15
N LEU A 450 21.41 1.09 -7.18
CA LEU A 450 19.96 1.12 -7.29
C LEU A 450 19.47 0.52 -8.61
N ILE A 451 20.09 0.89 -9.74
CA ILE A 451 19.73 0.37 -11.06
C ILE A 451 20.01 -1.14 -11.12
N SER A 452 21.17 -1.59 -10.66
CA SER A 452 21.51 -3.02 -10.61
C SER A 452 20.51 -3.82 -9.77
N MET A 453 20.11 -3.29 -8.62
CA MET A 453 19.09 -3.89 -7.76
C MET A 453 17.74 -4.01 -8.47
N LEU A 454 17.26 -2.95 -9.11
CA LEU A 454 15.99 -2.96 -9.84
C LEU A 454 16.03 -3.92 -11.04
N SER A 455 17.15 -3.98 -11.77
CA SER A 455 17.33 -4.94 -12.86
C SER A 455 17.20 -6.40 -12.39
N MET A 456 17.71 -6.73 -11.19
CA MET A 456 17.53 -8.08 -10.63
C MET A 456 16.06 -8.41 -10.36
N PHE A 457 15.26 -7.46 -9.89
CA PHE A 457 13.81 -7.68 -9.72
C PHE A 457 13.10 -7.88 -11.06
N ILE A 458 13.48 -7.15 -12.11
CA ILE A 458 12.89 -7.34 -13.46
C ILE A 458 13.16 -8.78 -13.96
N VAL A 459 14.41 -9.24 -13.83
CA VAL A 459 14.76 -10.63 -14.18
C VAL A 459 13.99 -11.62 -13.32
N ALA A 460 13.89 -11.38 -12.02
CA ALA A 460 13.18 -12.25 -11.09
C ALA A 460 11.70 -12.42 -11.47
N VAL A 461 11.00 -11.32 -11.82
CA VAL A 461 9.60 -11.38 -12.28
C VAL A 461 9.45 -12.29 -13.50
N GLY A 462 10.27 -12.06 -14.53
CA GLY A 462 10.21 -12.86 -15.76
C GLY A 462 10.48 -14.34 -15.50
N VAL A 463 11.47 -14.64 -14.66
CA VAL A 463 11.89 -16.00 -14.33
C VAL A 463 10.84 -16.73 -13.47
N LEU A 464 10.35 -16.10 -12.40
CA LEU A 464 9.31 -16.69 -11.54
C LEU A 464 8.02 -16.93 -12.31
N MET A 465 7.56 -15.98 -13.13
CA MET A 465 6.38 -16.18 -13.98
C MET A 465 6.62 -17.27 -15.04
N ALA A 466 7.82 -17.38 -15.62
CA ALA A 466 8.15 -18.46 -16.55
C ALA A 466 8.17 -19.85 -15.90
N SER A 467 8.33 -19.92 -14.57
CA SER A 467 8.26 -21.17 -13.81
C SER A 467 6.82 -21.69 -13.59
N SER A 468 5.80 -20.91 -13.95
CA SER A 468 4.37 -21.25 -13.75
C SER A 468 4.03 -22.64 -14.29
N GLY A 469 3.43 -23.47 -13.44
CA GLY A 469 2.81 -24.73 -13.83
C GLY A 469 1.35 -24.53 -14.23
N HIS A 470 0.69 -25.61 -14.65
CA HIS A 470 -0.76 -25.66 -14.77
C HIS A 470 -1.26 -26.77 -13.85
N ARG A 471 -2.22 -26.45 -12.98
CA ARG A 471 -2.81 -27.42 -12.05
C ARG A 471 -3.75 -28.34 -12.87
N LYS A 472 -3.53 -29.66 -12.78
CA LYS A 472 -4.28 -30.66 -13.54
C LYS A 472 -5.69 -30.86 -13.01
#